data_AF-A0A257C8G7-F1
#
_entry.id   AF-A0A257C8G7-F1
#
_cell.length_a   1.000
_cell.length_b   1.000
_cell.length_c   1.000
_cell.angle_alpha   90.00
_cell.angle_beta   90.00
_cell.angle_gamma   90.00
#
_symmetry.space_group_name_H-M   'P 1'
#
loop_
_entity.id
_entity.type
_entity.pdbx_description
1 polymer ?
#
loop_
_entity_poly.entity_id
_entity_poly.type
_entity_poly.pdbx_seq_one_letter_code
_entity_poly.pdbx_strand_id
1 'polypeptide(L)'
;MTRFKDCAKVAHAKLRTFYPNIAIGQAQQLLAAALGHNTYASFKEADAAAFDSCAGSAMLVPDSAMLRAMDFGFCMNRDHWSLLIDDLNAKQVTGALELHEHPGLLGWMARMAFQKVEDPRIADLLAPHGTKESFRQLVREAMSYNPQTEDDGGVLPERTVVTLHGEICVYCTSYSGWAVPMLCEFAFERVGRRMYAAPVLKSVVQHGEPRLSYPAEEFDLA
;
A
#
# COMPACT_ATOMS: atom_id res chain seq x y z
N MET A 1 5.50 -17.97 -15.75
CA MET A 1 6.63 -17.62 -14.86
C MET A 1 6.06 -16.78 -13.72
N THR A 2 6.52 -16.95 -12.47
CA THR A 2 5.84 -16.34 -11.31
C THR A 2 6.45 -14.99 -10.92
N ARG A 3 5.60 -14.05 -10.48
CA ARG A 3 5.98 -12.69 -10.05
C ARG A 3 7.09 -12.70 -9.00
N PHE A 4 7.01 -13.59 -8.00
CA PHE A 4 8.07 -13.74 -7.01
C PHE A 4 9.42 -14.17 -7.62
N LYS A 5 9.42 -15.05 -8.62
CA LYS A 5 10.66 -15.48 -9.28
C LYS A 5 11.29 -14.35 -10.08
N ASP A 6 10.47 -13.49 -10.68
CA ASP A 6 10.96 -12.30 -11.38
C ASP A 6 11.56 -11.28 -10.40
N CYS A 7 10.91 -11.06 -9.25
CA CYS A 7 11.49 -10.30 -8.14
C CYS A 7 12.83 -10.89 -7.70
N ALA A 8 12.91 -12.20 -7.50
CA ALA A 8 14.15 -12.87 -7.09
C ALA A 8 15.28 -12.74 -8.13
N LYS A 9 14.96 -12.72 -9.43
CA LYS A 9 15.95 -12.50 -10.50
C LYS A 9 16.49 -11.07 -10.49
N VAL A 10 15.61 -10.08 -10.36
CA VAL A 10 16.02 -8.68 -10.24
C VAL A 10 16.85 -8.48 -8.98
N ALA A 11 16.37 -9.01 -7.87
CA ALA A 11 17.07 -8.95 -6.60
C ALA A 11 18.45 -9.59 -6.68
N HIS A 12 18.55 -10.78 -7.28
CA HIS A 12 19.82 -11.45 -7.48
C HIS A 12 20.79 -10.62 -8.34
N ALA A 13 20.31 -10.05 -9.45
CA ALA A 13 21.13 -9.21 -10.31
C ALA A 13 21.68 -7.97 -9.56
N LYS A 14 20.84 -7.31 -8.75
CA LYS A 14 21.26 -6.18 -7.92
C LYS A 14 22.21 -6.59 -6.81
N LEU A 15 21.90 -7.66 -6.09
CA LEU A 15 22.73 -8.14 -4.98
C LEU A 15 24.12 -8.59 -5.45
N ARG A 16 24.25 -9.11 -6.68
CA ARG A 16 25.56 -9.44 -7.26
C ARG A 16 26.48 -8.24 -7.44
N THR A 17 25.97 -7.02 -7.51
CA THR A 17 26.81 -5.81 -7.56
C THR A 17 27.48 -5.52 -6.21
N PHE A 18 26.90 -6.01 -5.12
CA PHE A 18 27.43 -5.88 -3.75
C PHE A 18 28.18 -7.14 -3.29
N TYR A 19 27.66 -8.31 -3.68
CA TYR A 19 28.10 -9.63 -3.24
C TYR A 19 28.24 -10.56 -4.46
N PRO A 20 29.40 -10.59 -5.15
CA PRO A 20 29.54 -11.26 -6.44
C PRO A 20 29.20 -12.76 -6.46
N ASN A 21 29.38 -13.43 -5.32
CA ASN A 21 29.18 -14.87 -5.14
C ASN A 21 27.78 -15.25 -4.66
N ILE A 22 26.85 -14.29 -4.48
CA ILE A 22 25.51 -14.60 -4.01
C ILE A 22 24.78 -15.49 -5.03
N ALA A 23 24.19 -16.57 -4.56
CA ALA A 23 23.37 -17.46 -5.36
C ALA A 23 21.94 -16.94 -5.47
N ILE A 24 21.25 -17.27 -6.58
CA ILE A 24 19.84 -16.89 -6.75
C ILE A 24 18.93 -17.46 -5.65
N GLY A 25 19.25 -18.67 -5.16
CA GLY A 25 18.55 -19.27 -4.04
C GLY A 25 18.70 -18.47 -2.74
N GLN A 26 19.84 -17.81 -2.51
CA GLN A 26 20.02 -16.92 -1.36
C GLN A 26 19.18 -15.65 -1.52
N ALA A 27 19.10 -15.07 -2.72
CA ALA A 27 18.21 -13.94 -2.98
C ALA A 27 16.73 -14.28 -2.72
N GLN A 28 16.28 -15.49 -3.11
CA GLN A 28 14.94 -15.98 -2.77
C GLN A 28 14.72 -16.10 -1.25
N GLN A 29 15.72 -16.57 -0.52
CA GLN A 29 15.67 -16.70 0.95
C GLN A 29 15.61 -15.33 1.63
N LEU A 30 16.34 -14.33 1.14
CA LEU A 30 16.30 -12.96 1.67
C LEU A 30 14.92 -12.31 1.48
N LEU A 31 14.35 -12.42 0.27
CA LEU A 31 13.01 -11.90 0.00
C LEU A 31 11.94 -12.63 0.84
N ALA A 32 12.05 -13.95 1.00
CA ALA A 32 11.16 -14.71 1.87
C ALA A 32 11.28 -14.27 3.34
N ALA A 33 12.51 -14.04 3.82
CA ALA A 33 12.76 -13.55 5.17
C ALA A 33 12.14 -12.17 5.41
N ALA A 34 12.25 -11.24 4.46
CA ALA A 34 11.58 -9.95 4.54
C ALA A 34 10.04 -10.06 4.60
N LEU A 35 9.47 -11.14 4.09
CA LEU A 35 8.04 -11.44 4.15
C LEU A 35 7.64 -12.25 5.40
N GLY A 36 8.54 -12.39 6.39
CA GLY A 36 8.25 -13.07 7.65
C GLY A 36 8.35 -14.60 7.58
N HIS A 37 9.11 -15.13 6.63
CA HIS A 37 9.34 -16.58 6.48
C HIS A 37 10.76 -16.99 6.85
N ASN A 38 10.86 -18.09 7.60
CA ASN A 38 12.16 -18.64 7.97
C ASN A 38 12.91 -19.28 6.80
N THR A 39 12.20 -19.68 5.73
CA THR A 39 12.81 -20.25 4.53
C THR A 39 12.01 -19.89 3.28
N TYR A 40 12.65 -19.99 2.11
CA TYR A 40 11.95 -19.92 0.83
C TYR A 40 10.93 -21.07 0.66
N ALA A 41 11.18 -22.26 1.22
CA ALA A 41 10.24 -23.36 1.16
C ALA A 41 8.93 -23.05 1.91
N SER A 42 9.02 -22.49 3.13
CA SER A 42 7.83 -22.08 3.88
C SER A 42 7.05 -20.97 3.18
N PHE A 43 7.75 -20.01 2.56
CA PHE A 43 7.10 -18.99 1.73
C PHE A 43 6.39 -19.62 0.52
N LYS A 44 7.06 -20.54 -0.18
CA LYS A 44 6.54 -21.20 -1.37
C LYS A 44 5.25 -21.97 -1.07
N GLU A 45 5.18 -22.62 0.08
CA GLU A 45 4.01 -23.42 0.49
C GLU A 45 2.86 -22.55 0.97
N ALA A 46 3.13 -21.51 1.77
CA ALA A 46 2.08 -20.73 2.42
C ALA A 46 1.61 -19.52 1.59
N ASP A 47 2.54 -18.78 1.00
CA ASP A 47 2.31 -17.38 0.64
C ASP A 47 2.64 -17.06 -0.83
N ALA A 48 3.37 -17.91 -1.55
CA ALA A 48 3.77 -17.63 -2.93
C ALA A 48 2.56 -17.41 -3.87
N ALA A 49 1.49 -18.20 -3.73
CA ALA A 49 0.29 -18.02 -4.53
C ALA A 49 -0.37 -16.65 -4.26
N ALA A 50 -0.49 -16.25 -2.99
CA ALA A 50 -1.00 -14.94 -2.62
C ALA A 50 -0.10 -13.82 -3.14
N PHE A 51 1.22 -13.96 -2.99
CA PHE A 51 2.20 -13.02 -3.53
C PHE A 51 2.12 -12.92 -5.04
N ASP A 52 1.77 -13.98 -5.77
CA ASP A 52 1.75 -13.96 -7.24
C ASP A 52 0.44 -13.44 -7.84
N SER A 53 -0.71 -13.64 -7.19
CA SER A 53 -2.01 -13.31 -7.79
C SER A 53 -3.01 -12.54 -6.92
N CYS A 54 -2.85 -12.51 -5.60
CA CYS A 54 -3.89 -11.98 -4.70
C CYS A 54 -3.49 -10.70 -3.97
N ALA A 55 -2.20 -10.56 -3.66
CA ALA A 55 -1.70 -9.44 -2.88
C ALA A 55 -1.74 -8.14 -3.69
N GLY A 56 -2.35 -7.11 -3.09
CA GLY A 56 -2.27 -5.72 -3.54
C GLY A 56 -1.13 -4.97 -2.84
N SER A 57 -0.74 -5.40 -1.64
CA SER A 57 0.40 -4.83 -0.92
C SER A 57 1.16 -5.89 -0.11
N ALA A 58 2.48 -5.74 0.02
CA ALA A 58 3.32 -6.55 0.89
C ALA A 58 4.18 -5.67 1.81
N MET A 59 4.11 -5.95 3.12
CA MET A 59 4.86 -5.24 4.15
C MET A 59 6.16 -5.97 4.46
N LEU A 60 7.28 -5.42 4.04
CA LEU A 60 8.60 -5.98 4.19
C LEU A 60 9.19 -5.64 5.57
N VAL A 61 9.94 -6.58 6.13
CA VAL A 61 10.74 -6.44 7.35
C VAL A 61 12.22 -6.54 6.96
N PRO A 62 12.88 -5.40 6.67
CA PRO A 62 14.24 -5.41 6.16
C PRO A 62 15.23 -6.12 7.11
N ASP A 63 15.03 -5.93 8.41
CA ASP A 63 15.90 -6.49 9.44
C ASP A 63 15.92 -8.02 9.40
N SER A 64 14.79 -8.67 9.09
CA SER A 64 14.72 -10.12 8.89
C SER A 64 15.56 -10.60 7.71
N ALA A 65 15.58 -9.83 6.61
CA ALA A 65 16.45 -10.13 5.48
C ALA A 65 17.93 -9.88 5.81
N MET A 66 18.24 -8.82 6.54
CA MET A 66 19.63 -8.52 6.97
C MET A 66 20.18 -9.58 7.92
N LEU A 67 19.38 -10.05 8.88
CA LEU A 67 19.74 -11.18 9.74
C LEU A 67 20.00 -12.44 8.91
N ARG A 68 19.14 -12.73 7.92
CA ARG A 68 19.35 -13.87 7.02
C ARG A 68 20.59 -13.74 6.14
N ALA A 69 20.96 -12.52 5.75
CA ALA A 69 22.22 -12.27 5.04
C ALA A 69 23.44 -12.66 5.90
N MET A 70 23.40 -12.37 7.20
CA MET A 70 24.47 -12.76 8.13
C MET A 70 24.62 -14.28 8.21
N ASP A 71 23.53 -15.04 8.22
CA ASP A 71 23.56 -16.52 8.17
C ASP A 71 24.26 -17.07 6.91
N PHE A 72 24.24 -16.29 5.82
CA PHE A 72 24.92 -16.62 4.57
C PHE A 72 26.37 -16.11 4.50
N GLY A 73 26.84 -15.44 5.54
CA GLY A 73 28.22 -14.95 5.64
C GLY A 73 28.48 -13.60 4.97
N PHE A 74 27.45 -12.79 4.71
CA PHE A 74 27.63 -11.42 4.22
C PHE A 74 26.81 -10.39 5.00
N CYS A 75 27.37 -9.20 5.17
CA CYS A 75 26.73 -8.12 5.91
C CYS A 75 25.92 -7.22 4.97
N MET A 76 24.60 -7.30 5.04
CA MET A 76 23.68 -6.39 4.37
C MET A 76 23.23 -5.28 5.33
N ASN A 77 23.40 -4.03 4.92
CA ASN A 77 22.96 -2.86 5.67
C ASN A 77 21.67 -2.27 5.05
N ARG A 78 21.14 -1.22 5.67
CA ARG A 78 19.92 -0.56 5.21
C ARG A 78 20.04 0.03 3.82
N ASP A 79 21.19 0.62 3.49
CA ASP A 79 21.41 1.24 2.16
C ASP A 79 21.35 0.20 1.04
N HIS A 80 21.97 -0.97 1.22
CA HIS A 80 21.90 -2.06 0.24
C HIS A 80 20.46 -2.55 0.05
N TRP A 81 19.68 -2.61 1.14
CA TRP A 81 18.28 -3.02 1.09
C TRP A 81 17.41 -1.98 0.39
N SER A 82 17.55 -0.69 0.73
CA SER A 82 16.81 0.40 0.06
C SER A 82 17.08 0.40 -1.44
N LEU A 83 18.36 0.31 -1.84
CA LEU A 83 18.75 0.23 -3.26
C LEU A 83 18.19 -1.01 -3.98
N LEU A 84 17.96 -2.10 -3.25
CA LEU A 84 17.34 -3.31 -3.77
C LEU A 84 15.84 -3.11 -4.01
N ILE A 85 15.12 -2.52 -3.05
CA ILE A 85 13.68 -2.24 -3.17
C ILE A 85 13.42 -1.20 -4.28
N ASP A 86 14.25 -0.17 -4.37
CA ASP A 86 14.17 0.82 -5.45
C ASP A 86 14.32 0.17 -6.83
N ASP A 87 15.25 -0.78 -6.98
CA ASP A 87 15.47 -1.49 -8.25
C ASP A 87 14.30 -2.44 -8.59
N LEU A 88 13.69 -3.08 -7.59
CA LEU A 88 12.48 -3.89 -7.77
C LEU A 88 11.29 -3.04 -8.24
N ASN A 89 11.07 -1.90 -7.60
CA ASN A 89 9.99 -0.97 -7.92
C ASN A 89 10.21 -0.33 -9.30
N ALA A 90 11.43 0.13 -9.60
CA ALA A 90 11.77 0.76 -10.87
C ALA A 90 11.59 -0.20 -12.07
N LYS A 91 11.88 -1.48 -11.88
CA LYS A 91 11.70 -2.51 -12.91
C LYS A 91 10.27 -3.05 -13.01
N GLN A 92 9.37 -2.59 -12.14
CA GLN A 92 7.94 -2.91 -12.13
C GLN A 92 7.63 -4.42 -12.16
N VAL A 93 8.54 -5.25 -11.63
CA VAL A 93 8.39 -6.72 -11.64
C VAL A 93 7.27 -7.22 -10.73
N THR A 94 6.80 -6.37 -9.81
CA THR A 94 5.66 -6.66 -8.93
C THR A 94 4.31 -6.33 -9.56
N GLY A 95 4.29 -5.63 -10.70
CA GLY A 95 3.05 -5.17 -11.33
C GLY A 95 2.25 -4.26 -10.41
N ALA A 96 1.00 -4.63 -10.10
CA ALA A 96 0.11 -3.88 -9.21
C ALA A 96 0.35 -4.12 -7.71
N LEU A 97 1.32 -4.97 -7.34
CA LEU A 97 1.68 -5.21 -5.94
C LEU A 97 2.64 -4.14 -5.45
N GLU A 98 2.23 -3.42 -4.41
CA GLU A 98 3.05 -2.40 -3.75
C GLU A 98 3.91 -3.01 -2.62
N LEU A 99 5.23 -2.86 -2.71
CA LEU A 99 6.16 -3.24 -1.66
C LEU A 99 6.42 -2.06 -0.73
N HIS A 100 6.30 -2.25 0.57
CA HIS A 100 6.51 -1.18 1.54
C HIS A 100 7.04 -1.66 2.87
N GLU A 101 7.65 -0.76 3.63
CA GLU A 101 8.23 -1.04 4.94
C GLU A 101 7.51 -0.30 6.06
N HIS A 102 6.59 0.61 5.71
CA HIS A 102 5.91 1.47 6.67
C HIS A 102 4.37 1.32 6.55
N PRO A 103 3.65 1.16 7.69
CA PRO A 103 2.19 1.03 7.70
C PRO A 103 1.44 2.18 7.02
N GLY A 104 2.06 3.36 6.99
CA GLY A 104 1.51 4.57 6.34
C GLY A 104 1.16 4.40 4.85
N LEU A 105 1.74 3.41 4.15
CA LEU A 105 1.36 3.16 2.75
C LEU A 105 -0.11 2.73 2.62
N LEU A 106 -0.69 2.03 3.60
CA LEU A 106 -2.11 1.63 3.53
C LEU A 106 -3.04 2.85 3.45
N GLY A 107 -2.69 3.94 4.14
CA GLY A 107 -3.39 5.23 4.03
C GLY A 107 -3.34 5.81 2.63
N TRP A 108 -2.15 5.82 2.03
CA TRP A 108 -1.95 6.27 0.65
C TRP A 108 -2.71 5.39 -0.36
N MET A 109 -2.66 4.06 -0.20
CA MET A 109 -3.38 3.12 -1.07
C MET A 109 -4.89 3.31 -0.97
N ALA A 110 -5.44 3.50 0.23
CA ALA A 110 -6.85 3.80 0.41
C ALA A 110 -7.23 5.10 -0.32
N ARG A 111 -6.40 6.14 -0.23
CA ARG A 111 -6.62 7.41 -0.95
C ARG A 111 -6.63 7.22 -2.47
N MET A 112 -5.67 6.47 -3.01
CA MET A 112 -5.60 6.17 -4.45
C MET A 112 -6.79 5.32 -4.90
N ALA A 113 -7.24 4.37 -4.07
CA ALA A 113 -8.43 3.58 -4.34
C ALA A 113 -9.70 4.44 -4.35
N PHE A 114 -9.84 5.37 -3.41
CA PHE A 114 -10.97 6.29 -3.36
C PHE A 114 -11.09 7.16 -4.62
N GLN A 115 -9.97 7.62 -5.18
CA GLN A 115 -9.99 8.41 -6.42
C GLN A 115 -10.53 7.62 -7.62
N LYS A 116 -10.38 6.29 -7.61
CA LYS A 116 -10.81 5.39 -8.68
C LYS A 116 -12.14 4.69 -8.41
N VAL A 117 -12.70 4.83 -7.21
CA VAL A 117 -13.90 4.09 -6.82
C VAL A 117 -15.15 4.71 -7.43
N GLU A 118 -15.93 3.85 -8.11
CA GLU A 118 -17.29 4.12 -8.55
C GLU A 118 -18.24 3.36 -7.64
N ASP A 119 -18.73 4.03 -6.59
CA ASP A 119 -19.64 3.43 -5.61
C ASP A 119 -21.00 4.16 -5.66
N PRO A 120 -22.12 3.45 -5.88
CA PRO A 120 -23.46 4.06 -5.92
C PRO A 120 -23.80 4.86 -4.65
N ARG A 121 -23.32 4.45 -3.48
CA ARG A 121 -23.56 5.15 -2.22
C ARG A 121 -22.94 6.54 -2.20
N ILE A 122 -21.80 6.70 -2.89
CA ILE A 122 -21.20 8.03 -3.09
C ILE A 122 -22.11 8.85 -3.99
N ALA A 123 -22.60 8.29 -5.11
CA ALA A 123 -23.51 9.01 -6.00
C ALA A 123 -24.80 9.45 -5.27
N ASP A 124 -25.39 8.58 -4.45
CA ASP A 124 -26.61 8.87 -3.67
C ASP A 124 -26.41 10.02 -2.68
N LEU A 125 -25.26 10.06 -1.99
CA LEU A 125 -24.91 11.14 -1.05
C LEU A 125 -24.66 12.48 -1.75
N LEU A 126 -24.20 12.45 -3.01
CA LEU A 126 -23.89 13.67 -3.77
C LEU A 126 -25.06 14.17 -4.62
N ALA A 127 -26.02 13.31 -4.95
CA ALA A 127 -27.17 13.64 -5.80
C ALA A 127 -27.93 14.92 -5.39
N PRO A 128 -28.12 15.24 -4.09
CA PRO A 128 -28.76 16.50 -3.68
C PRO A 128 -27.94 17.76 -4.00
N HIS A 129 -26.63 17.61 -4.24
CA HIS A 129 -25.66 18.70 -4.34
C HIS A 129 -25.09 18.91 -5.76
N GLY A 130 -25.27 17.93 -6.66
CA GLY A 130 -24.78 17.98 -8.04
C GLY A 130 -23.94 16.77 -8.44
N THR A 131 -23.02 16.95 -9.39
CA THR A 131 -22.16 15.88 -9.92
C THR A 131 -20.77 15.88 -9.27
N LYS A 132 -20.27 14.69 -8.90
CA LYS A 132 -18.91 14.50 -8.35
C LYS A 132 -17.86 15.05 -9.32
N GLU A 133 -16.98 15.92 -8.82
CA GLU A 133 -15.87 16.47 -9.60
C GLU A 133 -14.53 15.95 -9.08
N SER A 134 -14.25 16.16 -7.79
CA SER A 134 -12.96 15.79 -7.19
C SER A 134 -13.09 15.41 -5.72
N PHE A 135 -12.13 14.63 -5.22
CA PHE A 135 -11.96 14.37 -3.80
C PHE A 135 -10.82 15.20 -3.25
N ARG A 136 -11.13 16.04 -2.26
CA ARG A 136 -10.17 16.82 -1.50
C ARG A 136 -10.04 16.23 -0.11
N GLN A 137 -8.95 15.50 0.12
CA GLN A 137 -8.58 15.15 1.48
C GLN A 137 -8.20 16.44 2.22
N LEU A 138 -8.92 16.78 3.30
CA LEU A 138 -8.55 17.91 4.12
C LEU A 138 -7.27 17.56 4.86
N VAL A 139 -6.18 18.29 4.57
CA VAL A 139 -4.83 18.10 5.17
C VAL A 139 -4.85 18.09 6.70
N ARG A 140 -5.89 18.65 7.32
CA ARG A 140 -6.05 18.78 8.77
C ARG A 140 -6.75 17.60 9.46
N GLU A 141 -7.33 16.65 8.71
CA GLU A 141 -8.04 15.52 9.31
C GLU A 141 -7.16 14.27 9.29
N ALA A 142 -6.88 13.73 10.49
CA ALA A 142 -6.02 12.57 10.67
C ALA A 142 -6.65 11.32 10.05
N MET A 143 -5.87 10.54 9.30
CA MET A 143 -6.26 9.16 8.95
C MET A 143 -6.17 8.30 10.21
N SER A 144 -7.19 7.46 10.45
CA SER A 144 -7.14 6.47 11.53
C SER A 144 -6.97 5.06 10.98
N TYR A 145 -6.19 4.26 11.70
CA TYR A 145 -5.95 2.84 11.42
C TYR A 145 -6.52 2.02 12.56
N ASN A 146 -7.24 0.95 12.24
CA ASN A 146 -7.69 -0.04 13.20
C ASN A 146 -7.36 -1.45 12.71
N PRO A 147 -6.56 -2.24 13.45
CA PRO A 147 -5.89 -1.89 14.71
C PRO A 147 -4.81 -0.80 14.54
N GLN A 148 -4.56 -0.02 15.59
CA GLN A 148 -3.34 0.78 15.70
C GLN A 148 -2.20 -0.20 15.94
N THR A 149 -1.61 -0.73 14.87
CA THR A 149 -0.55 -1.73 14.97
C THR A 149 0.82 -1.08 15.03
N GLU A 150 1.52 -1.34 16.13
CA GLU A 150 2.96 -1.50 16.07
C GLU A 150 3.25 -2.82 15.32
N ASP A 151 4.09 -2.75 14.29
CA ASP A 151 4.50 -3.91 13.52
C ASP A 151 5.74 -4.52 14.17
N ASP A 152 5.58 -5.69 14.80
CA ASP A 152 6.65 -6.43 15.48
C ASP A 152 7.45 -7.34 14.52
N GLY A 153 7.18 -7.26 13.22
CA GLY A 153 7.78 -8.13 12.20
C GLY A 153 7.13 -9.52 12.10
N GLY A 154 6.07 -9.78 12.87
CA GLY A 154 5.31 -11.02 12.88
C GLY A 154 4.25 -11.13 11.78
N VAL A 155 3.13 -11.77 12.10
CA VAL A 155 1.98 -11.91 11.19
C VAL A 155 1.11 -10.67 11.33
N LEU A 156 0.75 -10.06 10.20
CA LEU A 156 -0.14 -8.90 10.20
C LEU A 156 -1.55 -9.26 10.72
N PRO A 157 -2.32 -8.27 11.22
CA PRO A 157 -3.73 -8.47 11.52
C PRO A 157 -4.51 -9.11 10.38
N GLU A 158 -5.52 -9.92 10.69
CA GLU A 158 -6.38 -10.51 9.65
C GLU A 158 -7.08 -9.46 8.79
N ARG A 159 -7.39 -8.32 9.40
CA ARG A 159 -7.98 -7.16 8.73
C ARG A 159 -7.41 -5.88 9.33
N THR A 160 -7.03 -4.95 8.46
CA THR A 160 -6.79 -3.55 8.82
C THR A 160 -7.83 -2.68 8.14
N VAL A 161 -8.42 -1.76 8.90
CA VAL A 161 -9.34 -0.74 8.39
C VAL A 161 -8.64 0.61 8.43
N VAL A 162 -8.71 1.32 7.31
CA VAL A 162 -8.26 2.70 7.16
C VAL A 162 -9.47 3.58 6.97
N THR A 163 -9.64 4.56 7.84
CA THR A 163 -10.69 5.58 7.69
C THR A 163 -10.07 6.83 7.08
N LEU A 164 -10.56 7.21 5.90
CA LEU A 164 -10.22 8.47 5.24
C LEU A 164 -11.24 9.53 5.63
N HIS A 165 -10.73 10.64 6.12
CA HIS A 165 -11.47 11.85 6.43
C HIS A 165 -11.18 12.88 5.32
N GLY A 166 -12.22 13.44 4.72
CA GLY A 166 -12.05 14.45 3.67
C GLY A 166 -13.36 14.94 3.10
N GLU A 167 -13.30 15.64 1.98
CA GLU A 167 -14.45 16.25 1.35
C GLU A 167 -14.53 15.86 -0.13
N ILE A 168 -15.74 15.61 -0.60
CA ILE A 168 -15.99 15.50 -2.04
C ILE A 168 -16.50 16.85 -2.52
N CYS A 169 -15.76 17.43 -3.48
CA CYS A 169 -16.19 18.64 -4.17
C CYS A 169 -17.17 18.26 -5.29
N VAL A 170 -18.33 18.89 -5.24
CA VAL A 170 -19.45 18.71 -6.16
C VAL A 170 -19.69 20.03 -6.87
N TYR A 171 -19.78 20.00 -8.19
CA TYR A 171 -20.08 21.18 -8.98
C TYR A 171 -21.59 21.26 -9.24
N CYS A 172 -22.19 22.40 -8.91
CA CYS A 172 -23.63 22.60 -9.04
C CYS A 172 -23.99 23.64 -10.13
N THR A 173 -23.19 24.71 -10.27
CA THR A 173 -23.32 25.75 -11.32
C THR A 173 -21.98 26.46 -11.59
N SER A 174 -21.91 27.29 -12.64
CA SER A 174 -20.72 28.00 -13.15
C SER A 174 -19.85 28.78 -12.13
N TYR A 175 -20.37 29.06 -10.92
CA TYR A 175 -19.70 29.90 -9.92
C TYR A 175 -19.79 29.38 -8.48
N SER A 176 -20.40 28.21 -8.25
CA SER A 176 -20.55 27.66 -6.90
C SER A 176 -20.55 26.13 -6.92
N GLY A 177 -19.71 25.55 -6.07
CA GLY A 177 -19.73 24.13 -5.73
C GLY A 177 -20.08 23.90 -4.27
N TRP A 178 -20.20 22.63 -3.90
CA TRP A 178 -20.36 22.16 -2.54
C TRP A 178 -19.18 21.27 -2.17
N ALA A 179 -18.69 21.40 -0.96
CA ALA A 179 -17.83 20.41 -0.32
C ALA A 179 -18.69 19.60 0.64
N VAL A 180 -18.85 18.32 0.35
CA VAL A 180 -19.58 17.38 1.19
C VAL A 180 -18.54 16.63 2.04
N PRO A 181 -18.51 16.81 3.37
CA PRO A 181 -17.57 16.13 4.25
C PRO A 181 -17.95 14.65 4.43
N MET A 182 -16.97 13.77 4.30
CA MET A 182 -17.16 12.33 4.19
C MET A 182 -16.15 11.56 5.04
N LEU A 183 -16.62 10.46 5.62
CA LEU A 183 -15.78 9.39 6.16
C LEU A 183 -15.91 8.18 5.26
N CYS A 184 -14.78 7.65 4.80
CA CYS A 184 -14.73 6.48 3.95
C CYS A 184 -13.85 5.42 4.59
N GLU A 185 -14.38 4.24 4.83
CA GLU A 185 -13.62 3.13 5.42
C GLU A 185 -13.20 2.13 4.34
N PHE A 186 -11.90 1.90 4.25
CA PHE A 186 -11.31 0.88 3.40
C PHE A 186 -10.80 -0.27 4.26
N ALA A 187 -11.19 -1.49 3.92
CA ALA A 187 -10.64 -2.69 4.54
C ALA A 187 -9.56 -3.32 3.67
N PHE A 188 -8.52 -3.80 4.34
CA PHE A 188 -7.41 -4.56 3.81
C PHE A 188 -7.45 -5.95 4.46
N GLU A 189 -7.87 -6.96 3.70
CA GLU A 189 -7.93 -8.34 4.17
C GLU A 189 -6.57 -9.01 3.98
N ARG A 190 -6.09 -9.70 5.01
CA ARG A 190 -4.80 -10.39 4.97
C ARG A 190 -4.90 -11.62 4.08
N VAL A 191 -3.97 -11.72 3.12
CA VAL A 191 -3.89 -12.85 2.16
C VAL A 191 -2.62 -13.68 2.31
N GLY A 192 -1.69 -13.28 3.18
CA GLY A 192 -0.51 -14.05 3.56
C GLY A 192 0.00 -13.60 4.92
N ARG A 193 1.21 -13.97 5.33
CA ARG A 193 1.74 -13.51 6.62
C ARG A 193 1.88 -12.00 6.69
N ARG A 194 2.40 -11.42 5.61
CA ARG A 194 2.76 -10.00 5.53
C ARG A 194 2.21 -9.31 4.29
N MET A 195 1.04 -9.73 3.86
CA MET A 195 0.41 -9.26 2.63
C MET A 195 -1.07 -8.99 2.83
N TYR A 196 -1.53 -7.89 2.24
CA TYR A 196 -2.94 -7.55 2.15
C TYR A 196 -3.41 -7.64 0.69
N ALA A 197 -4.68 -8.00 0.51
CA ALA A 197 -5.38 -7.80 -0.75
C ALA A 197 -5.49 -6.30 -1.08
N ALA A 198 -5.93 -5.99 -2.30
CA ALA A 198 -6.28 -4.62 -2.67
C ALA A 198 -7.36 -4.04 -1.72
N PRO A 199 -7.34 -2.73 -1.44
CA PRO A 199 -8.31 -2.07 -0.57
C PRO A 199 -9.74 -2.23 -1.10
N VAL A 200 -10.68 -2.51 -0.19
CA VAL A 200 -12.11 -2.58 -0.50
C VAL A 200 -12.86 -1.52 0.28
N LEU A 201 -13.60 -0.64 -0.41
CA LEU A 201 -14.47 0.36 0.22
C LEU A 201 -15.62 -0.36 0.95
N LYS A 202 -15.65 -0.25 2.28
CA LYS A 202 -16.67 -0.91 3.13
C LYS A 202 -17.81 0.02 3.46
N SER A 203 -17.51 1.24 3.87
CA SER A 203 -18.51 2.22 4.27
C SER A 203 -18.16 3.60 3.72
N VAL A 204 -19.20 4.39 3.50
CA VAL A 204 -19.09 5.78 3.11
C VAL A 204 -20.25 6.52 3.77
N VAL A 205 -19.94 7.53 4.56
CA VAL A 205 -20.93 8.30 5.32
C VAL A 205 -20.60 9.78 5.22
N GLN A 206 -21.63 10.61 5.09
CA GLN A 206 -21.48 12.05 5.26
C GLN A 206 -21.27 12.35 6.74
N HIS A 207 -20.27 13.17 7.05
CA HIS A 207 -19.93 13.55 8.41
C HIS A 207 -19.87 15.07 8.54
N GLY A 208 -21.01 15.66 8.84
CA GLY A 208 -21.20 17.11 8.95
C GLY A 208 -22.05 17.67 7.82
N GLU A 209 -22.34 18.96 7.92
CA GLU A 209 -23.15 19.67 6.93
C GLU A 209 -22.32 20.01 5.68
N PRO A 210 -22.90 19.87 4.46
CA PRO A 210 -22.26 20.34 3.24
C PRO A 210 -22.01 21.84 3.31
N ARG A 211 -20.86 22.29 2.83
CA ARG A 211 -20.50 23.72 2.83
C ARG A 211 -20.24 24.22 1.43
N LEU A 212 -20.50 25.49 1.20
CA LEU A 212 -20.17 26.12 -0.08
C LEU A 212 -18.66 26.01 -0.32
N SER A 213 -18.32 25.43 -1.46
CA SER A 213 -16.96 25.32 -1.96
C SER A 213 -16.87 26.14 -3.23
N TYR A 214 -16.06 27.18 -3.20
CA TYR A 214 -15.69 27.85 -4.45
C TYR A 214 -14.71 26.94 -5.20
N PRO A 215 -14.80 26.83 -6.54
CA PRO A 215 -13.70 26.27 -7.32
C PRO A 215 -12.45 27.07 -6.94
N ALA A 216 -11.44 26.41 -6.36
CA ALA A 216 -10.28 27.06 -5.75
C ALA A 216 -9.59 27.97 -6.80
N GLU A 217 -9.07 29.16 -6.47
CA GLU A 217 -7.77 29.27 -5.77
C GLU A 217 -6.80 28.14 -6.19
N GLU A 218 -6.56 28.00 -7.50
CA GLU A 218 -5.29 27.53 -8.06
C GLU A 218 -4.17 28.58 -7.84
N PHE A 219 -4.10 29.24 -6.68
CA PHE A 219 -2.98 30.12 -6.36
C PHE A 219 -1.92 29.35 -5.58
N ASP A 220 -0.91 28.92 -6.35
CA ASP A 220 0.49 28.90 -6.01
C ASP A 220 0.87 28.34 -4.63
N LEU A 221 1.23 27.06 -4.61
CA LEU A 221 2.37 26.61 -3.81
C LEU A 221 3.49 26.22 -4.78
N ALA A 222 4.19 27.26 -5.26
CA ALA A 222 5.57 27.18 -5.71
C ALA A 222 6.52 27.02 -4.50
#